data_AF-A0A939UI20-F1
#
_entry.id   AF-A0A939UI20-F1
#
_cell.length_a   1.000
_cell.length_b   1.000
_cell.length_c   1.000
_cell.angle_alpha   90.00
_cell.angle_beta   90.00
_cell.angle_gamma   90.00
#
_symmetry.space_group_name_H-M   'P 1'
#
loop_
_entity.id
_entity.type
_entity.pdbx_description
1 polymer ?
#
loop_
_entity_poly.entity_id
_entity_poly.type
_entity_poly.pdbx_seq_one_letter_code
_entity_poly.pdbx_strand_id
1 'polypeptide(L)'
;MTYKTWERRLKKELKTLPKSERERVVEYYREMRDEMESYGRSEQSVLSELGSPESCARKALSEGDYAVTGKVSGQNRPAPKKGYTFFEVIGLLLITLLLVLPFGGAAIGIIAGFAGVCIGGLAAGIAGIVAAVAYPIYIGGGAAGIAGIGACLAAAGVGFILFVVFFLITKYAALVFLKVLKAIYIRR
;
A
#
# COMPACT_ATOMS: atom_id res chain seq x y z
N MET A 1 -34.11 -4.87 31.15
CA MET A 1 -33.08 -5.68 31.86
C MET A 1 -31.93 -4.76 32.24
N THR A 2 -31.19 -5.04 33.31
CA THR A 2 -29.99 -4.27 33.68
C THR A 2 -28.73 -4.89 33.09
N TYR A 3 -27.68 -4.10 32.88
CA TYR A 3 -26.38 -4.55 32.38
C TYR A 3 -25.78 -5.63 33.26
N LYS A 4 -25.89 -5.49 34.58
CA LYS A 4 -25.44 -6.54 35.54
C LYS A 4 -26.13 -7.89 35.29
N THR A 5 -27.39 -7.88 34.87
CA THR A 5 -28.13 -9.12 34.54
C THR A 5 -27.73 -9.66 33.17
N TRP A 6 -27.46 -8.78 32.21
CA TRP A 6 -26.95 -9.12 30.88
C TRP A 6 -25.56 -9.76 30.95
N GLU A 7 -24.61 -9.15 31.66
CA GLU A 7 -23.24 -9.66 31.84
C GLU A 7 -23.24 -11.05 32.51
N ARG A 8 -24.12 -11.25 33.51
CA ARG A 8 -24.26 -12.55 34.18
C ARG A 8 -24.69 -13.65 33.21
N ARG A 9 -25.58 -13.33 32.26
CA ARG A 9 -26.02 -14.27 31.23
C ARG A 9 -24.90 -14.54 30.23
N LEU A 10 -24.18 -13.51 29.78
CA LEU A 10 -23.00 -13.65 28.93
C LEU A 10 -21.95 -14.59 29.56
N LYS A 11 -21.61 -14.37 30.84
CA LYS A 11 -20.69 -15.24 31.61
C LYS A 11 -21.16 -16.69 31.72
N LYS A 12 -22.47 -16.94 31.73
CA LYS A 12 -23.05 -18.29 31.77
C LYS A 12 -22.85 -19.01 30.43
N GLU A 13 -23.05 -18.32 29.33
CA GLU A 13 -22.88 -18.87 27.98
C GLU A 13 -21.39 -19.13 27.64
N LEU A 14 -20.48 -18.31 28.16
CA LEU A 14 -19.02 -18.46 27.99
C LEU A 14 -18.39 -19.46 28.97
N LYS A 15 -19.19 -20.30 29.65
CA LYS A 15 -18.67 -21.29 30.62
C LYS A 15 -17.76 -22.34 30.00
N THR A 16 -17.92 -22.61 28.71
CA THR A 16 -17.11 -23.53 27.92
C THR A 16 -15.67 -23.05 27.74
N LEU A 17 -15.41 -21.74 27.87
CA LEU A 17 -14.08 -21.15 27.74
C LEU A 17 -13.29 -21.17 29.06
N PRO A 18 -11.95 -21.23 28.99
CA PRO A 18 -11.08 -21.03 30.15
C PRO A 18 -11.36 -19.69 30.84
N LYS A 19 -11.10 -19.62 32.15
CA LYS A 19 -11.41 -18.44 32.98
C LYS A 19 -10.75 -17.16 32.44
N SER A 20 -9.51 -17.24 31.97
CA SER A 20 -8.77 -16.11 31.41
C SER A 20 -9.43 -15.54 30.16
N GLU A 21 -9.94 -16.40 29.29
CA GLU A 21 -10.57 -16.02 28.03
C GLU A 21 -11.96 -15.42 28.24
N ARG A 22 -12.72 -16.01 29.15
CA ARG A 22 -14.02 -15.49 29.59
C ARG A 22 -13.92 -14.07 30.11
N GLU A 23 -12.91 -13.77 30.91
CA GLU A 23 -12.72 -12.43 31.46
C GLU A 23 -12.35 -11.43 30.36
N ARG A 24 -11.53 -11.82 29.37
CA ARG A 24 -11.22 -10.97 28.21
C ARG A 24 -12.47 -10.56 27.43
N VAL A 25 -13.37 -11.50 27.16
CA VAL A 25 -14.64 -11.20 26.47
C VAL A 25 -15.52 -10.26 27.27
N VAL A 26 -15.61 -10.49 28.58
CA VAL A 26 -16.42 -9.67 29.47
C VAL A 26 -15.87 -8.24 29.52
N GLU A 27 -14.55 -8.10 29.61
CA GLU A 27 -13.89 -6.79 29.66
C GLU A 27 -14.10 -6.02 28.35
N TYR A 28 -13.99 -6.68 27.20
CA TYR A 28 -14.30 -6.06 25.90
C TYR A 28 -15.70 -5.42 25.84
N TYR A 29 -16.72 -6.15 26.30
CA TYR A 29 -18.09 -5.59 26.33
C TYR A 29 -18.29 -4.53 27.42
N ARG A 30 -17.48 -4.56 28.48
CA ARG A 30 -17.47 -3.53 29.52
C ARG A 30 -16.88 -2.23 28.98
N GLU A 31 -15.73 -2.30 28.30
CA GLU A 31 -15.11 -1.14 27.65
C GLU A 31 -16.08 -0.50 26.65
N MET A 32 -16.76 -1.32 25.83
CA MET A 32 -17.74 -0.81 24.86
C MET A 32 -18.95 -0.15 25.54
N ARG A 33 -19.42 -0.70 26.67
CA ARG A 33 -20.47 -0.05 27.47
C ARG A 33 -19.98 1.31 28.00
N ASP A 34 -18.78 1.35 28.57
CA ASP A 34 -18.22 2.55 29.19
C ASP A 34 -18.01 3.67 28.16
N GLU A 35 -17.56 3.29 26.96
CA GLU A 35 -17.48 4.21 25.82
C GLU A 35 -18.86 4.76 25.45
N MET A 36 -19.88 3.91 25.29
CA MET A 36 -21.25 4.37 24.98
C MET A 36 -21.85 5.24 26.07
N GLU A 37 -21.58 4.94 27.33
CA GLU A 37 -22.02 5.73 28.50
C GLU A 37 -21.31 7.09 28.53
N SER A 38 -20.03 7.16 28.15
CA SER A 38 -19.29 8.43 28.01
C SER A 38 -19.93 9.38 26.98
N TYR A 39 -20.61 8.84 25.98
CA TYR A 39 -21.41 9.60 25.01
C TYR A 39 -22.82 9.96 25.51
N GLY A 40 -23.11 9.76 26.80
CA GLY A 40 -24.38 10.11 27.44
C GLY A 40 -25.55 9.19 27.06
N ARG A 41 -25.27 7.95 26.64
CA ARG A 41 -26.32 6.96 26.32
C ARG A 41 -26.94 6.37 27.57
N SER A 42 -28.26 6.17 27.56
CA SER A 42 -28.96 5.47 28.64
C SER A 42 -28.68 3.96 28.58
N GLU A 43 -28.68 3.30 29.74
CA GLU A 43 -28.40 1.86 29.89
C GLU A 43 -29.27 0.99 28.94
N GLN A 44 -30.52 1.38 28.72
CA GLN A 44 -31.44 0.67 27.82
C GLN A 44 -31.01 0.78 26.35
N SER A 45 -30.51 1.94 25.93
CA SER A 45 -29.97 2.18 24.58
C SER A 45 -28.72 1.34 24.34
N VAL A 46 -27.82 1.30 25.32
CA VAL A 46 -26.59 0.51 25.27
C VAL A 46 -26.91 -0.98 25.13
N LEU A 47 -27.88 -1.49 25.88
CA LEU A 47 -28.30 -2.90 25.80
C LEU A 47 -28.99 -3.24 24.46
N SER A 48 -29.73 -2.30 23.89
CA SER A 48 -30.32 -2.45 22.55
C SER A 48 -29.23 -2.58 21.49
N GLU A 49 -28.17 -1.79 21.60
CA GLU A 49 -27.06 -1.76 20.65
C GLU A 49 -26.13 -2.97 20.80
N LEU A 50 -25.90 -3.42 22.04
CA LEU A 50 -25.20 -4.67 22.36
C LEU A 50 -25.94 -5.91 21.83
N GLY A 51 -27.28 -5.91 21.93
CA GLY A 51 -28.11 -7.05 21.58
C GLY A 51 -28.18 -8.13 22.67
N SER A 52 -28.60 -9.34 22.29
CA SER A 52 -28.80 -10.44 23.25
C SER A 52 -27.47 -11.03 23.76
N PRO A 53 -27.33 -11.35 25.05
CA PRO A 53 -26.08 -11.90 25.59
C PRO A 53 -25.73 -13.25 24.95
N GLU A 54 -26.73 -14.03 24.53
CA GLU A 54 -26.54 -15.30 23.82
C GLU A 54 -25.96 -15.07 22.42
N SER A 55 -26.37 -14.01 21.72
CA SER A 55 -25.78 -13.66 20.42
C SER A 55 -24.33 -13.17 20.54
N CYS A 56 -24.02 -12.41 21.59
CA CYS A 56 -22.65 -11.97 21.87
C CYS A 56 -21.75 -13.14 22.26
N ALA A 57 -22.25 -14.08 23.07
CA ALA A 57 -21.52 -15.29 23.40
C ALA A 57 -21.24 -16.15 22.16
N ARG A 58 -22.24 -16.34 21.28
CA ARG A 58 -22.03 -17.09 20.03
C ARG A 58 -20.97 -16.46 19.15
N LYS A 59 -20.98 -15.12 19.00
CA LYS A 59 -19.94 -14.40 18.27
C LYS A 59 -18.56 -14.62 18.89
N ALA A 60 -18.44 -14.45 20.21
CA ALA A 60 -17.19 -14.66 20.94
C ALA A 60 -16.68 -16.11 20.89
N LEU A 61 -17.57 -17.10 20.75
CA LEU A 61 -17.21 -18.51 20.61
C LEU A 61 -16.87 -18.90 19.16
N SER A 62 -17.53 -18.30 18.16
CA SER A 62 -17.25 -18.57 16.74
C SER A 62 -15.99 -17.88 16.25
N GLU A 63 -15.73 -16.67 16.78
CA GLU A 63 -14.53 -15.89 16.52
C GLU A 63 -13.48 -16.23 17.57
N GLY A 64 -13.08 -17.51 17.66
CA GLY A 64 -12.11 -18.06 18.62
C GLY A 64 -10.70 -17.46 18.58
N ASP A 65 -10.58 -16.24 18.06
CA ASP A 65 -9.46 -15.32 18.15
C ASP A 65 -10.09 -13.91 18.23
N TYR A 66 -10.00 -13.25 19.38
CA TYR A 66 -10.79 -12.07 19.76
C TYR A 66 -10.56 -10.86 18.84
N ALA A 67 -11.25 -10.83 17.70
CA ALA A 67 -11.29 -9.72 16.77
C ALA A 67 -12.74 -9.43 16.34
N VAL A 68 -13.58 -9.11 17.32
CA VAL A 68 -14.98 -8.72 17.07
C VAL A 68 -15.00 -7.31 16.49
N THR A 69 -14.89 -7.23 15.17
CA THR A 69 -15.26 -6.02 14.43
C THR A 69 -16.78 -5.90 14.43
N GLY A 70 -17.27 -4.87 15.12
CA GLY A 70 -18.70 -4.63 15.30
C GLY A 70 -19.44 -4.49 13.97
N LYS A 71 -20.32 -5.47 13.67
CA LYS A 71 -21.52 -5.26 12.87
C LYS A 71 -22.70 -6.02 13.49
N VAL A 72 -23.60 -5.29 14.11
CA VAL A 72 -24.97 -5.72 14.44
C VAL A 72 -25.83 -5.40 13.23
N SER A 73 -26.52 -6.40 12.69
CA SER A 73 -27.41 -6.25 11.55
C SER A 73 -28.75 -5.66 11.98
N GLY A 74 -29.22 -4.64 11.27
CA GLY A 74 -30.59 -4.13 11.42
C GLY A 74 -30.95 -3.17 10.28
N GLN A 75 -31.62 -3.74 9.27
CA GLN A 75 -32.55 -3.13 8.31
C GLN A 75 -32.08 -1.98 7.38
N ASN A 76 -32.42 -2.15 6.09
CA ASN A 76 -32.40 -1.17 4.99
C ASN A 76 -31.08 -0.44 4.71
N ARG A 77 -30.14 -1.10 4.02
CA ARG A 77 -29.06 -0.43 3.28
C ARG A 77 -28.73 -1.14 1.96
N PRO A 78 -28.33 -0.39 0.90
CA PRO A 78 -28.06 -0.90 -0.44
C PRO A 78 -26.99 -2.00 -0.42
N ALA A 79 -27.02 -2.85 -1.46
CA ALA A 79 -26.25 -4.09 -1.66
C ALA A 79 -25.00 -4.29 -0.75
N PRO A 80 -24.84 -5.47 -0.14
CA PRO A 80 -23.76 -5.74 0.79
C PRO A 80 -22.41 -5.54 0.09
N LYS A 81 -21.67 -4.51 0.49
CA LYS A 81 -20.26 -4.37 0.12
C LYS A 81 -19.53 -5.58 0.70
N LYS A 82 -19.22 -6.53 -0.17
CA LYS A 82 -18.45 -7.75 0.08
C LYS A 82 -17.25 -7.40 0.96
N GLY A 83 -17.25 -7.87 2.20
CA GLY A 83 -16.12 -7.69 3.11
C GLY A 83 -14.96 -8.51 2.58
N TYR A 84 -13.81 -7.87 2.39
CA TYR A 84 -12.62 -8.54 1.88
C TYR A 84 -12.12 -9.53 2.91
N THR A 85 -11.87 -10.76 2.48
CA THR A 85 -11.29 -11.81 3.32
C THR A 85 -9.88 -11.36 3.73
N PHE A 86 -9.37 -11.73 4.92
CA PHE A 86 -8.01 -11.38 5.36
C PHE A 86 -6.94 -11.65 4.29
N PHE A 87 -7.10 -12.74 3.52
CA PHE A 87 -6.28 -13.08 2.35
C PHE A 87 -6.39 -12.11 1.17
N GLU A 88 -7.54 -11.49 0.91
CA GLU A 88 -7.70 -10.46 -0.13
C GLU A 88 -7.04 -9.15 0.29
N VAL A 89 -7.08 -8.80 1.58
CA VAL A 89 -6.39 -7.61 2.11
C VAL A 89 -4.87 -7.82 2.10
N ILE A 90 -4.39 -9.00 2.53
CA ILE A 90 -2.96 -9.35 2.48
C ILE A 90 -2.47 -9.43 1.03
N GLY A 91 -3.28 -9.99 0.12
CA GLY A 91 -2.97 -10.07 -1.30
C GLY A 91 -2.90 -8.69 -1.94
N LEU A 92 -3.84 -7.80 -1.61
CA LEU A 92 -3.82 -6.42 -2.07
C LEU A 92 -2.64 -5.65 -1.49
N LEU A 93 -2.28 -5.87 -0.23
CA LEU A 93 -1.16 -5.22 0.44
C LEU A 93 0.18 -5.69 -0.13
N LEU A 94 0.33 -7.00 -0.40
CA LEU A 94 1.51 -7.57 -1.05
C LEU A 94 1.62 -7.12 -2.50
N ILE A 95 0.53 -7.07 -3.26
CA ILE A 95 0.53 -6.50 -4.62
C ILE A 95 0.90 -5.03 -4.56
N THR A 96 0.33 -4.26 -3.63
CA THR A 96 0.63 -2.84 -3.45
C THR A 96 2.09 -2.64 -3.06
N LEU A 97 2.65 -3.47 -2.18
CA LEU A 97 4.05 -3.40 -1.76
C LEU A 97 5.01 -3.81 -2.89
N LEU A 98 4.70 -4.90 -3.60
CA LEU A 98 5.45 -5.38 -4.77
C LEU A 98 5.39 -4.39 -5.94
N LEU A 99 4.34 -3.57 -6.04
CA LEU A 99 4.24 -2.47 -6.99
C LEU A 99 4.93 -1.19 -6.48
N VAL A 100 4.76 -0.81 -5.20
CA VAL A 100 5.31 0.44 -4.66
C VAL A 100 6.84 0.40 -4.58
N LEU A 101 7.43 -0.77 -4.33
CA LEU A 101 8.88 -0.94 -4.25
C LEU A 101 9.61 -0.59 -5.57
N PRO A 102 9.21 -1.09 -6.76
CA PRO A 102 9.80 -0.65 -8.02
C PRO A 102 9.43 0.80 -8.37
N PHE A 103 8.31 1.36 -7.90
CA PHE A 103 7.96 2.77 -8.18
C PHE A 103 8.75 3.77 -7.31
N GLY A 104 8.99 3.48 -6.04
CA GLY A 104 9.89 4.27 -5.18
C GLY A 104 11.34 4.16 -5.63
N GLY A 105 11.76 2.95 -6.01
CA GLY A 105 13.06 2.71 -6.65
C GLY A 105 13.18 3.38 -8.02
N ALA A 106 12.10 3.44 -8.81
CA ALA A 106 12.11 4.08 -10.13
C ALA A 106 12.28 5.60 -10.02
N ALA A 107 11.66 6.28 -9.06
CA ALA A 107 11.87 7.72 -8.88
C ALA A 107 13.33 8.05 -8.54
N ILE A 108 13.93 7.29 -7.62
CA ILE A 108 15.35 7.42 -7.26
C ILE A 108 16.24 7.02 -8.44
N GLY A 109 15.89 5.95 -9.15
CA GLY A 109 16.59 5.45 -10.33
C GLY A 109 16.55 6.42 -11.51
N ILE A 110 15.47 7.19 -11.69
CA ILE A 110 15.38 8.25 -12.70
C ILE A 110 16.34 9.39 -12.36
N ILE A 111 16.37 9.82 -11.10
CA ILE A 111 17.25 10.92 -10.66
C ILE A 111 18.73 10.48 -10.76
N ALA A 112 19.04 9.29 -10.29
CA ALA A 112 20.38 8.71 -10.37
C ALA A 112 20.80 8.44 -11.83
N GLY A 113 19.87 7.96 -12.66
CA GLY A 113 20.09 7.74 -14.09
C GLY A 113 20.35 9.04 -14.84
N PHE A 114 19.59 10.11 -14.54
CA PHE A 114 19.82 11.42 -15.13
C PHE A 114 21.18 11.99 -14.72
N ALA A 115 21.53 11.91 -13.44
CA ALA A 115 22.86 12.31 -12.96
C ALA A 115 23.97 11.50 -13.64
N GLY A 116 23.80 10.18 -13.77
CA GLY A 116 24.75 9.28 -14.42
C GLY A 116 24.92 9.55 -15.91
N VAL A 117 23.83 9.84 -16.63
CA VAL A 117 23.89 10.22 -18.06
C VAL A 117 24.55 11.58 -18.25
N CYS A 118 24.26 12.56 -17.39
CA CYS A 118 24.90 13.88 -17.44
C CYS A 118 26.41 13.78 -17.17
N ILE A 119 26.82 13.06 -16.12
CA ILE A 119 28.23 12.91 -15.75
C ILE A 119 28.97 12.03 -16.78
N GLY A 120 28.38 10.89 -17.15
CA GLY A 120 28.95 9.96 -18.12
C GLY A 120 29.03 10.56 -19.52
N GLY A 121 28.01 11.31 -19.93
CA GLY A 121 27.99 12.03 -21.21
C GLY A 121 29.05 13.13 -21.28
N LEU A 122 29.26 13.89 -20.20
CA LEU A 122 30.34 14.88 -20.10
C LEU A 122 31.72 14.22 -20.17
N ALA A 123 31.94 13.16 -19.38
CA ALA A 123 33.20 12.43 -19.37
C ALA A 123 33.51 11.77 -20.73
N ALA A 124 32.52 11.14 -21.35
CA ALA A 124 32.65 10.53 -22.68
C ALA A 124 32.86 11.59 -23.78
N GLY A 125 32.20 12.74 -23.68
CA GLY A 125 32.41 13.87 -24.59
C GLY A 125 33.82 14.42 -24.52
N ILE A 126 34.35 14.65 -23.30
CA ILE A 126 35.72 15.12 -23.09
C ILE A 126 36.72 14.06 -23.57
N ALA A 127 36.54 12.79 -23.20
CA ALA A 127 37.40 11.70 -23.64
C ALA A 127 37.38 11.53 -25.17
N GLY A 128 36.22 11.68 -25.80
CA GLY A 128 36.07 11.64 -27.26
C GLY A 128 36.79 12.79 -27.97
N ILE A 129 36.72 14.01 -27.43
CA ILE A 129 37.47 15.16 -27.97
C ILE A 129 38.98 14.95 -27.81
N VAL A 130 39.43 14.51 -26.63
CA VAL A 130 40.84 14.20 -26.39
C VAL A 130 41.34 13.11 -27.33
N ALA A 131 40.57 12.04 -27.52
CA ALA A 131 40.91 10.98 -28.47
C ALA A 131 40.93 11.48 -29.92
N ALA A 132 39.93 12.27 -30.33
CA ALA A 132 39.85 12.80 -31.70
C ALA A 132 40.97 13.80 -32.04
N VAL A 133 41.52 14.50 -31.04
CA VAL A 133 42.65 15.41 -31.22
C VAL A 133 43.99 14.65 -31.10
N ALA A 134 44.15 13.78 -30.10
CA ALA A 134 45.40 13.06 -29.87
C ALA A 134 45.68 11.99 -30.93
N TYR A 135 44.66 11.24 -31.38
CA TYR A 135 44.81 10.14 -32.33
C TYR A 135 45.41 10.56 -33.70
N PRO A 136 44.96 11.64 -34.36
CA PRO A 136 45.57 12.11 -35.61
C PRO A 136 46.96 12.71 -35.43
N ILE A 137 47.31 13.22 -34.23
CA ILE A 137 48.67 13.70 -33.91
C ILE A 137 49.66 12.53 -33.83
N TYR A 138 49.23 11.36 -33.33
CA TYR A 138 50.11 10.19 -33.17
C TYR A 138 50.22 9.29 -34.41
N ILE A 139 49.17 9.18 -35.23
CA ILE A 139 49.12 8.17 -36.33
C ILE A 139 49.01 8.83 -37.72
N GLY A 140 48.78 10.14 -37.81
CA GLY A 140 48.73 10.86 -39.09
C GLY A 140 47.48 10.49 -39.90
N GLY A 141 46.31 10.99 -39.51
CA GLY A 141 45.05 10.67 -40.20
C GLY A 141 43.86 11.49 -39.73
N GLY A 142 43.76 12.75 -40.17
CA GLY A 142 42.69 13.67 -39.76
C GLY A 142 41.26 13.18 -40.06
N ALA A 143 41.09 12.38 -41.11
CA ALA A 143 39.78 11.81 -41.49
C ALA A 143 39.22 10.86 -40.42
N ALA A 144 40.08 10.08 -39.75
CA ALA A 144 39.67 9.17 -38.68
C ALA A 144 39.22 9.93 -37.43
N GLY A 145 39.84 11.07 -37.13
CA GLY A 145 39.43 11.95 -36.02
C GLY A 145 38.04 12.55 -36.23
N ILE A 146 37.74 13.04 -37.44
CA ILE A 146 36.42 13.59 -37.78
C ILE A 146 35.34 12.50 -37.75
N ALA A 147 35.63 11.31 -38.27
CA ALA A 147 34.72 10.16 -38.18
C ALA A 147 34.45 9.75 -36.72
N GLY A 148 35.48 9.81 -35.86
CA GLY A 148 35.35 9.56 -34.41
C GLY A 148 34.42 10.56 -33.71
N ILE A 149 34.54 11.85 -34.02
CA ILE A 149 33.63 12.89 -33.49
C ILE A 149 32.18 12.61 -33.93
N GLY A 150 31.99 12.26 -35.21
CA GLY A 150 30.67 11.90 -35.75
C GLY A 150 30.06 10.68 -35.05
N ALA A 151 30.86 9.65 -34.78
CA ALA A 151 30.43 8.46 -34.06
C ALA A 151 30.04 8.78 -32.60
N CYS A 152 30.80 9.63 -31.91
CA CYS A 152 30.46 10.09 -30.56
C CYS A 152 29.15 10.90 -30.54
N LEU A 153 28.95 11.80 -31.51
CA LEU A 153 27.72 12.58 -31.62
C LEU A 153 26.50 11.68 -31.90
N ALA A 154 26.65 10.71 -32.80
CA ALA A 154 25.60 9.74 -33.12
C ALA A 154 25.25 8.88 -31.89
N ALA A 155 26.25 8.38 -31.17
CA ALA A 155 26.04 7.61 -29.95
C ALA A 155 25.34 8.43 -28.85
N ALA A 156 25.73 9.69 -28.68
CA ALA A 156 25.05 10.61 -27.76
C ALA A 156 23.59 10.86 -28.15
N GLY A 157 23.31 11.02 -29.45
CA GLY A 157 21.96 11.17 -29.98
C GLY A 157 21.09 9.95 -29.72
N VAL A 158 21.60 8.74 -29.97
CA VAL A 158 20.89 7.48 -29.67
C VAL A 158 20.63 7.34 -28.17
N GLY A 159 21.62 7.65 -27.33
CA GLY A 159 21.47 7.63 -25.88
C GLY A 159 20.37 8.59 -25.39
N PHE A 160 20.30 9.79 -25.96
CA PHE A 160 19.26 10.77 -25.62
C PHE A 160 17.86 10.29 -26.03
N ILE A 161 17.71 9.69 -27.21
CA ILE A 161 16.43 9.13 -27.66
C ILE A 161 15.98 8.00 -26.72
N LEU A 162 16.87 7.05 -26.41
CA LEU A 162 16.56 5.94 -25.49
C LEU A 162 16.19 6.46 -24.10
N PHE A 163 16.86 7.51 -23.61
CA PHE A 163 16.54 8.15 -22.35
C PHE A 163 15.12 8.76 -22.36
N VAL A 164 14.77 9.52 -23.41
CA VAL A 164 13.43 10.13 -23.55
C VAL A 164 12.35 9.06 -23.61
N VAL A 165 12.59 7.97 -24.36
CA VAL A 165 11.66 6.82 -24.44
C VAL A 165 11.48 6.18 -23.06
N PHE A 166 12.56 5.93 -22.33
CA PHE A 166 12.50 5.36 -20.99
C PHE A 166 11.75 6.26 -20.00
N PHE A 167 11.98 7.57 -20.08
CA PHE A 167 11.28 8.56 -19.27
C PHE A 167 9.77 8.61 -19.57
N LEU A 168 9.39 8.57 -20.86
CA LEU A 168 7.99 8.52 -21.29
C LEU A 168 7.28 7.27 -20.79
N ILE A 169 7.92 6.10 -20.93
CA ILE A 169 7.37 4.81 -20.45
C ILE A 169 7.15 4.87 -18.94
N THR A 170 8.12 5.38 -18.18
CA THR A 170 8.02 5.47 -16.72
C THR A 170 6.92 6.43 -16.29
N LYS A 171 6.79 7.59 -16.96
CA LYS A 171 5.70 8.53 -16.74
C LYS A 171 4.33 7.92 -17.05
N TYR A 172 4.21 7.20 -18.17
CA TYR A 172 2.96 6.52 -18.55
C TYR A 172 2.57 5.44 -17.54
N ALA A 173 3.54 4.63 -17.11
CA ALA A 173 3.33 3.61 -16.08
C ALA A 173 2.83 4.24 -14.77
N ALA A 174 3.44 5.36 -14.33
CA ALA A 174 3.00 6.10 -13.14
C ALA A 174 1.57 6.67 -13.29
N LEU A 175 1.21 7.19 -14.47
CA LEU A 175 -0.13 7.71 -14.73
C LEU A 175 -1.20 6.62 -14.73
N VAL A 176 -0.93 5.48 -15.36
CA VAL A 176 -1.82 4.30 -15.34
C VAL A 176 -2.01 3.82 -13.90
N PHE A 177 -0.93 3.75 -13.13
CA PHE A 177 -0.97 3.40 -11.71
C PHE A 177 -1.86 4.35 -10.90
N LEU A 178 -1.70 5.67 -11.05
CA LEU A 178 -2.54 6.66 -10.38
C LEU A 178 -4.02 6.55 -10.79
N LYS A 179 -4.30 6.24 -12.06
CA LYS A 179 -5.68 5.98 -12.54
C LYS A 179 -6.27 4.75 -11.86
N VAL A 180 -5.51 3.67 -11.73
CA VAL A 180 -5.94 2.45 -11.04
C VAL A 180 -6.18 2.71 -9.55
N LEU A 181 -5.28 3.43 -8.87
CA LEU A 181 -5.48 3.82 -7.47
C LEU A 181 -6.73 4.68 -7.28
N LYS A 182 -6.97 5.68 -8.14
CA LYS A 182 -8.20 6.47 -8.12
C LYS A 182 -9.44 5.62 -8.35
N ALA A 183 -9.40 4.68 -9.30
CA ALA A 183 -10.53 3.79 -9.57
C ALA A 183 -10.86 2.87 -8.39
N ILE A 184 -9.83 2.39 -7.68
CA ILE A 184 -10.00 1.59 -6.46
C ILE A 184 -10.52 2.46 -5.30
N TYR A 185 -9.99 3.66 -5.12
CA TYR A 185 -10.39 4.58 -4.05
C TYR A 185 -11.83 5.09 -4.24
N ILE A 186 -12.24 5.46 -5.45
CA ILE A 186 -13.60 5.95 -5.78
C ILE A 186 -14.66 4.85 -5.64
N ARG A 187 -14.29 3.57 -5.79
CA ARG A 187 -15.22 2.45 -5.58
C ARG A 187 -15.47 2.12 -4.10
N ARG A 188 -14.72 2.71 -3.16
CA ARG A 188 -14.87 2.50 -1.72
C ARG A 188 -15.94 3.41 -1.12
#